data_AF-A0A832YDJ1-F1
#
_entry.id   AF-A0A832YDJ1-F1
#
_cell.length_a   1.000
_cell.length_b   1.000
_cell.length_c   1.000
_cell.angle_alpha   90.00
_cell.angle_beta   90.00
_cell.angle_gamma   90.00
#
_symmetry.space_group_name_H-M   'P 1'
#
loop_
_entity.id
_entity.type
_entity.pdbx_description
1 polymer ?
#
loop_
_entity_poly.entity_id
_entity_poly.type
_entity_poly.pdbx_seq_one_letter_code
_entity_poly.pdbx_strand_id
1 'polypeptide(L)'
;MSNWYDPDHLSDGAVRDNVGHQENDDWDCEIELSCHKKENDGRVNTIFMRYLREKYGQNVADRALKRAQKRDQRSIHSTPQTETRMISGVF
;
A
#
# COMPACT_ATOMS: atom_id res chain seq x y z
N MET A 1 -13.57 39.14 11.00
CA MET A 1 -13.48 38.78 9.56
C MET A 1 -13.37 37.26 9.48
N SER A 2 -14.42 36.66 8.91
CA SER A 2 -14.55 35.30 8.37
C SER A 2 -14.44 34.10 9.33
N ASN A 3 -15.60 33.73 9.88
CA ASN A 3 -15.96 32.36 10.25
C ASN A 3 -15.88 31.45 9.00
N TRP A 4 -15.12 30.36 9.08
CA TRP A 4 -15.17 29.25 8.11
C TRP A 4 -15.90 28.05 8.71
N TYR A 5 -17.05 28.31 9.33
CA TYR A 5 -18.04 27.26 9.62
C TYR A 5 -18.81 27.04 8.31
N ASP A 6 -18.49 25.96 7.61
CA ASP A 6 -19.19 25.51 6.41
C ASP A 6 -20.28 24.51 6.84
N PRO A 7 -21.57 24.90 6.88
CA PRO A 7 -22.65 24.07 7.42
C PRO A 7 -23.34 23.19 6.36
N ASP A 8 -22.68 22.89 5.24
CA ASP A 8 -23.30 22.24 4.07
C ASP A 8 -22.90 20.76 3.83
N HIS A 9 -22.61 20.00 4.89
CA HIS A 9 -22.42 18.54 4.79
C HIS A 9 -23.58 17.70 5.36
N LEU A 10 -24.79 18.25 5.39
CA LEU A 10 -26.00 17.44 5.51
C LEU A 10 -26.42 16.92 4.12
N SER A 11 -25.63 16.00 3.56
CA SER A 11 -26.16 15.07 2.57
C SER A 11 -26.68 13.84 3.31
N ASP A 12 -27.98 13.92 3.61
CA ASP A 12 -28.90 12.82 3.85
C ASP A 12 -28.61 11.64 2.91
N GLY A 13 -28.36 10.44 3.45
CA GLY A 13 -28.19 9.24 2.63
C GLY A 13 -27.44 8.09 3.28
N ALA A 14 -28.18 7.30 4.06
CA ALA A 14 -27.82 5.97 4.55
C ALA A 14 -26.77 5.89 5.68
N VAL A 15 -27.31 5.83 6.90
CA VAL A 15 -26.74 5.05 8.00
C VAL A 15 -26.37 3.66 7.49
N ARG A 16 -25.09 3.46 7.15
CA ARG A 16 -24.44 2.15 7.15
C ARG A 16 -23.39 2.19 8.23
N ASP A 17 -23.86 1.93 9.44
CA ASP A 17 -23.12 1.68 10.67
C ASP A 17 -22.17 0.48 10.53
N ASN A 18 -21.15 0.56 9.66
CA ASN A 18 -20.13 -0.49 9.42
C ASN A 18 -18.85 0.05 8.73
N VAL A 19 -18.60 1.38 8.71
CA VAL A 19 -17.47 1.99 7.97
C VAL A 19 -16.28 2.36 8.88
N GLY A 20 -16.37 2.11 10.19
CA GLY A 20 -15.28 2.44 11.12
C GLY A 20 -14.12 1.44 11.17
N HIS A 21 -14.33 0.19 10.73
CA HIS A 21 -13.35 -0.89 10.93
C HIS A 21 -12.51 -1.19 9.67
N GLN A 22 -13.10 -1.07 8.48
CA GLN A 22 -12.51 -1.62 7.25
C GLN A 22 -11.31 -0.83 6.71
N GLU A 23 -11.21 0.47 7.00
CA GLU A 23 -10.13 1.32 6.49
C GLU A 23 -8.84 1.17 7.33
N ASN A 24 -8.99 0.92 8.63
CA ASN A 24 -7.88 0.71 9.55
C ASN A 24 -7.21 -0.65 9.30
N ASP A 25 -8.02 -1.69 9.07
CA ASP A 25 -7.56 -3.05 8.76
C ASP A 25 -6.69 -3.11 7.48
N ASP A 26 -7.03 -2.31 6.47
CA ASP A 26 -6.28 -2.22 5.20
C ASP A 26 -4.86 -1.66 5.41
N TRP A 27 -4.72 -0.60 6.23
CA TRP A 27 -3.44 0.03 6.53
C TRP A 27 -2.59 -0.84 7.47
N ASP A 28 -3.20 -1.39 8.53
CA ASP A 28 -2.52 -2.27 9.48
C ASP A 28 -1.99 -3.54 8.79
N CYS A 29 -2.79 -4.15 7.91
CA CYS A 29 -2.36 -5.29 7.12
C CYS A 29 -1.18 -4.95 6.19
N GLU A 30 -1.14 -3.74 5.62
CA GLU A 30 -0.01 -3.29 4.81
C GLU A 30 1.28 -3.10 5.62
N ILE A 31 1.16 -2.53 6.83
CA ILE A 31 2.31 -2.33 7.71
C ILE A 31 2.88 -3.68 8.16
N GLU A 32 2.03 -4.59 8.64
CA GLU A 32 2.47 -5.92 9.08
C GLU A 32 3.12 -6.71 7.93
N LEU A 33 2.54 -6.63 6.73
CA LEU A 33 3.11 -7.22 5.52
C LEU A 33 4.47 -6.63 5.16
N SER A 34 4.61 -5.31 5.24
CA SER A 34 5.87 -4.62 4.92
C SER A 34 6.97 -4.94 5.93
N CYS A 35 6.64 -5.01 7.22
CA CYS A 35 7.57 -5.40 8.28
C CYS A 35 8.09 -6.82 8.05
N HIS A 36 7.19 -7.79 7.87
CA HIS A 36 7.57 -9.18 7.60
C HIS A 36 8.44 -9.30 6.35
N LYS A 37 8.11 -8.55 5.29
CA LYS A 37 8.93 -8.49 4.07
C LYS A 37 10.33 -8.02 4.34
N LYS A 38 10.49 -6.93 5.11
CA LYS A 38 11.79 -6.35 5.45
C LYS A 38 12.63 -7.33 6.28
N GLU A 39 12.02 -8.09 7.17
CA GLU A 39 12.70 -9.12 7.98
C GLU A 39 13.13 -10.35 7.18
N ASN A 40 12.49 -10.60 6.02
CA ASN A 40 12.70 -11.81 5.21
C ASN A 40 13.26 -11.47 3.81
N ASP A 41 14.11 -10.45 3.70
CA ASP A 41 14.77 -10.05 2.45
C ASP A 41 13.79 -9.85 1.26
N GLY A 42 12.67 -9.19 1.53
CA GLY A 42 11.64 -8.91 0.54
C GLY A 42 10.74 -10.09 0.19
N ARG A 43 10.85 -11.22 0.89
CA ARG A 43 9.97 -12.38 0.69
C ARG A 43 8.82 -12.41 1.69
N VAL A 44 7.64 -12.75 1.20
CA VAL A 44 6.48 -13.03 2.05
C VAL A 44 6.28 -14.54 2.11
N ASN A 45 6.17 -15.10 3.31
CA ASN A 45 5.89 -16.52 3.48
C ASN A 45 4.40 -16.82 3.28
N THR A 46 4.07 -17.99 2.73
CA THR A 46 2.69 -18.46 2.52
C THR A 46 1.94 -18.64 3.84
N ILE A 47 2.65 -19.06 4.89
CA ILE A 47 2.09 -19.19 6.25
C ILE A 47 1.69 -17.81 6.79
N PHE A 48 2.53 -16.81 6.59
CA PHE A 48 2.26 -15.45 7.04
C PHE A 48 1.10 -14.82 6.25
N MET A 49 1.03 -15.04 4.92
CA MET A 49 -0.14 -14.64 4.13
C MET A 49 -1.43 -15.29 4.61
N ARG A 50 -1.38 -16.57 5.01
CA ARG A 50 -2.54 -17.25 5.59
C ARG A 50 -2.99 -16.58 6.88
N TYR A 51 -2.05 -16.27 7.79
CA TYR A 51 -2.35 -15.53 9.01
C TYR A 51 -2.99 -14.17 8.74
N LEU A 52 -2.48 -13.38 7.77
CA LEU A 52 -3.09 -12.10 7.42
C LEU A 52 -4.53 -12.25 6.90
N ARG A 53 -4.80 -13.31 6.13
CA ARG A 53 -6.16 -13.61 5.64
C ARG A 53 -7.11 -14.03 6.76
N GLU A 54 -6.61 -14.76 7.76
CA GLU A 54 -7.38 -15.15 8.95
C GLU A 54 -7.63 -13.95 9.89
N LYS A 55 -6.68 -13.01 9.99
CA LYS A 55 -6.76 -11.83 10.87
C LYS A 55 -7.54 -10.65 10.28
N TYR A 56 -7.24 -10.26 9.05
CA TYR A 56 -7.80 -9.07 8.39
C TYR A 56 -8.84 -9.41 7.30
N GLY A 57 -8.99 -10.70 6.99
CA GLY A 57 -9.84 -11.17 5.91
C GLY A 57 -9.11 -11.28 4.57
N GLN A 58 -9.64 -12.16 3.72
CA GLN A 58 -8.97 -12.55 2.48
C GLN A 58 -8.82 -11.38 1.48
N ASN A 59 -9.84 -10.53 1.37
CA ASN A 59 -9.84 -9.39 0.45
C ASN A 59 -8.80 -8.31 0.83
N VAL A 60 -8.61 -8.07 2.13
CA VAL A 60 -7.67 -7.08 2.66
C VAL A 60 -6.24 -7.55 2.43
N ALA A 61 -5.93 -8.78 2.84
CA ALA A 61 -4.61 -9.36 2.68
C ALA A 61 -4.17 -9.45 1.20
N ASP A 62 -5.08 -9.85 0.30
CA ASP A 62 -4.76 -9.92 -1.13
C ASP A 62 -4.56 -8.53 -1.75
N ARG A 63 -5.29 -7.52 -1.27
CA ARG A 63 -5.12 -6.12 -1.70
C ARG A 63 -3.78 -5.54 -1.23
N ALA A 64 -3.41 -5.77 0.04
CA ALA A 64 -2.13 -5.38 0.60
C ALA A 64 -0.97 -6.04 -0.15
N LEU A 65 -1.07 -7.34 -0.46
CA LEU A 65 -0.07 -8.06 -1.25
C LEU A 65 0.11 -7.47 -2.65
N LYS A 66 -0.99 -7.20 -3.36
CA LYS A 66 -0.95 -6.57 -4.69
C LYS A 66 -0.30 -5.19 -4.64
N ARG A 67 -0.62 -4.37 -3.63
CA ARG A 67 0.02 -3.05 -3.45
C ARG A 67 1.52 -3.19 -3.17
N ALA A 68 1.93 -4.13 -2.32
CA ALA A 68 3.33 -4.40 -2.02
C ALA A 68 4.11 -4.87 -3.26
N GLN A 69 3.55 -5.80 -4.05
CA GLN A 69 4.16 -6.27 -5.31
C GLN A 69 4.25 -5.15 -6.36
N LYS A 70 3.25 -4.26 -6.43
CA LYS A 70 3.29 -3.09 -7.33
C LYS A 70 4.38 -2.10 -6.92
N ARG A 71 4.63 -1.91 -5.62
CA ARG A 71 5.75 -1.09 -5.12
C ARG A 71 7.10 -1.69 -5.51
N ASP A 72 7.28 -3.00 -5.38
CA ASP A 72 8.50 -3.70 -5.84
C ASP A 72 8.71 -3.59 -7.35
N GLN A 73 7.66 -3.72 -8.17
CA GLN A 73 7.79 -3.52 -9.62
C GLN A 73 8.25 -2.10 -9.96
N ARG A 74 7.79 -1.09 -9.22
CA ARG A 74 8.27 0.29 -9.38
C ARG A 74 9.71 0.47 -8.93
N SER A 75 10.17 -0.19 -7.87
CA SER A 75 11.58 -0.10 -7.45
C SER A 75 12.51 -0.73 -8.49
N ILE A 76 12.07 -1.79 -9.17
CA ILE A 76 12.81 -2.40 -10.29
C ILE A 76 12.83 -1.47 -11.53
N HIS A 77 11.71 -0.78 -11.81
CA HIS A 77 11.60 0.12 -12.97
C HIS A 77 12.19 1.53 -12.72
N SER A 78 12.48 1.90 -11.47
CA SER A 78 13.10 3.18 -11.11
C SER A 78 14.62 3.15 -11.08
N THR A 79 15.28 2.08 -11.54
CA THR A 79 16.63 2.22 -12.05
C THR A 79 16.53 2.73 -13.48
N PRO A 80 16.76 4.03 -13.76
CA PRO A 80 17.17 4.36 -15.10
C PRO A 80 18.50 3.61 -15.29
N GLN A 81 18.52 2.63 -16.18
CA GLN A 81 19.74 2.23 -16.86
C GLN A 81 20.20 3.43 -17.70
N THR A 82 20.58 4.53 -17.05
CA THR A 82 21.46 5.51 -17.63
C THR A 82 22.86 4.90 -17.56
N GLU A 83 23.08 3.84 -18.32
CA GLU A 83 24.41 3.60 -18.87
C GLU A 83 24.68 4.77 -19.82
N THR A 84 25.04 5.92 -19.25
CA THR A 84 25.76 6.95 -19.99
C THR A 84 27.09 6.30 -20.35
N ARG A 85 27.11 5.54 -21.44
CA ARG A 85 28.31 5.26 -22.20
C ARG A 85 28.85 6.61 -22.62
N MET A 86 29.73 7.19 -21.80
CA MET A 86 30.59 8.29 -22.19
C MET A 86 31.47 7.74 -23.31
N ILE A 87 30.99 7.83 -24.55
CA ILE A 87 31.81 7.59 -25.72
C ILE A 87 32.84 8.72 -25.68
N SER A 88 34.02 8.40 -25.18
CA SER A 88 35.22 9.23 -25.26
C SER A 88 35.53 9.44 -26.73
N GLY A 89 34.93 10.48 -27.31
CA GLY A 89 35.22 10.97 -28.64
C GLY A 89 36.53 11.74 -28.60
N VAL A 90 37.58 11.09 -29.07
CA VAL A 90 38.81 11.72 -29.55
C VAL A 90 38.46 12.85 -30.52
N PHE A 91 38.90 14.06 -30.17
CA PHE A 91 39.09 15.19 -31.09
C PHE A 91 40.57 15.55 -31.11
#